data_AF-A0A7Y0FLU6-F1
#
_entry.id   AF-A0A7Y0FLU6-F1
#
_cell.length_a   1.000
_cell.length_b   1.000
_cell.length_c   1.000
_cell.angle_alpha   90.00
_cell.angle_beta   90.00
_cell.angle_gamma   90.00
#
_symmetry.space_group_name_H-M   'P 1'
#
loop_
_entity.id
_entity.type
_entity.pdbx_description
1 polymer ?
#
loop_
_entity_poly.entity_id
_entity_poly.type
_entity_poly.pdbx_seq_one_letter_code
_entity_poly.pdbx_strand_id
1 'polypeptide(L)'
;MTLSPFGTRRAAAALLLAALPLAAQAQNSLQDSLLRSGDLVGGRPRATSPRAAATRPSAVASGTLASARPRAAARAANADPTLSRMLHESIDVGQVPASQLPDLYARFVEATHDQRRQWSARDWAEASAALGRLNARYEAVRLELPLNERLNVRSYQGEFRTLEAARATKDRLN
;
A
#
# COMPACT_ATOMS: atom_id res chain seq x y z
N MET A 1 2.42 20.52 64.07
CA MET A 1 3.70 20.46 63.33
C MET A 1 3.87 19.06 62.76
N THR A 2 3.59 18.88 61.48
CA THR A 2 3.79 17.63 60.74
C THR A 2 4.40 18.00 59.39
N LEU A 3 5.60 17.47 59.13
CA LEU A 3 6.51 17.85 58.05
C LEU A 3 6.14 17.21 56.71
N SER A 4 6.12 18.02 55.66
CA SER A 4 6.25 17.58 54.26
C SER A 4 7.64 17.01 54.00
N PRO A 5 7.78 16.10 53.03
CA PRO A 5 9.01 16.00 52.25
C PRO A 5 8.77 16.37 50.78
N PHE A 6 9.29 17.53 50.41
CA PHE A 6 9.72 17.82 49.04
C PHE A 6 10.91 16.92 48.70
N GLY A 7 10.86 16.26 47.54
CA GLY A 7 11.92 15.39 47.03
C GLY A 7 12.20 15.63 45.56
N THR A 8 12.75 16.81 45.24
CA THR A 8 13.28 17.16 43.92
C THR A 8 14.55 16.37 43.65
N ARG A 9 14.57 15.47 42.65
CA ARG A 9 15.83 14.97 42.05
C ARG A 9 15.72 14.81 40.53
N ARG A 10 16.17 15.88 39.87
CA ARG A 10 17.14 15.93 38.75
C ARG A 10 16.87 15.13 37.47
N ALA A 11 16.63 15.91 36.42
CA ALA A 11 16.96 15.60 35.04
C ALA A 11 18.45 15.27 34.82
N ALA A 12 18.71 14.26 34.00
CA ALA A 12 19.87 14.01 33.13
C ALA A 12 19.65 12.58 32.54
N ALA A 13 19.91 12.24 31.29
CA ALA A 13 20.85 12.79 30.34
C ALA A 13 20.35 12.55 28.91
N ALA A 14 20.86 13.41 28.03
CA ALA A 14 20.69 13.41 26.60
C ALA A 14 21.51 12.30 25.90
N LEU A 15 21.22 12.16 24.60
CA LEU A 15 22.07 11.67 23.51
C LEU A 15 22.25 10.15 23.36
N LEU A 16 21.64 9.62 22.30
CA LEU A 16 22.32 8.64 21.45
C LEU A 16 22.21 9.09 19.99
N LEU A 17 23.42 9.24 19.44
CA LEU A 17 23.81 9.74 18.14
C LEU A 17 23.33 8.83 17.00
N ALA A 18 23.20 9.46 15.84
CA ALA A 18 22.96 8.85 14.54
C ALA A 18 23.94 7.72 14.16
N ALA A 19 23.39 6.66 13.55
CA ALA A 19 24.01 5.81 12.53
C ALA A 19 22.87 4.95 11.95
N LEU A 20 22.46 5.09 10.69
CA LEU A 20 22.99 4.32 9.55
C LEU A 20 22.32 4.82 8.25
N PRO A 21 23.06 5.37 7.28
CA PRO A 21 22.59 5.46 5.90
C PRO A 21 23.52 4.63 5.02
N LEU A 22 23.22 3.35 4.75
CA LEU A 22 23.82 2.64 3.60
C LEU A 22 23.13 1.30 3.33
N ALA A 23 21.97 1.33 2.66
CA ALA A 23 21.42 0.13 1.99
C ALA A 23 20.61 0.46 0.72
N ALA A 24 20.56 1.71 0.27
CA ALA A 24 19.73 2.11 -0.87
C ALA A 24 20.39 1.88 -2.25
N GLN A 25 21.68 1.52 -2.31
CA GLN A 25 22.44 1.56 -3.57
C GLN A 25 22.55 0.21 -4.31
N ALA A 26 22.23 -0.92 -3.66
CA ALA A 26 22.36 -2.24 -4.28
C ALA A 26 21.12 -2.67 -5.10
N GLN A 27 19.95 -2.04 -4.90
CA GLN A 27 18.71 -2.44 -5.58
C GLN A 27 18.58 -1.85 -7.00
N ASN A 28 19.20 -0.70 -7.27
CA ASN A 28 19.10 -0.03 -8.57
C ASN A 28 19.89 -0.76 -9.69
N SER A 29 21.03 -1.38 -9.38
CA SER A 29 21.88 -2.03 -10.38
C SER A 29 21.24 -3.28 -11.02
N LEU A 30 20.42 -4.01 -10.27
CA LEU A 30 19.68 -5.17 -10.78
C LEU A 30 18.53 -4.77 -11.72
N GLN A 31 17.89 -3.62 -11.49
CA GLN A 31 16.82 -3.12 -12.34
C GLN A 31 17.34 -2.53 -13.66
N ASP A 32 18.51 -1.86 -13.63
CA ASP A 32 19.16 -1.33 -14.84
C ASP A 32 19.58 -2.45 -15.81
N SER A 33 20.04 -3.59 -15.27
CA SER A 33 20.38 -4.78 -16.07
C SER A 33 19.17 -5.43 -16.73
N LEU A 34 17.97 -5.34 -16.14
CA LEU A 34 16.74 -5.91 -16.71
C LEU A 34 16.16 -5.04 -17.85
N LEU A 35 16.39 -3.74 -17.82
CA LEU A 35 15.97 -2.81 -18.87
C LEU A 35 16.84 -2.90 -20.13
N ARG A 36 18.12 -3.27 -19.99
CA ARG A 36 19.08 -3.34 -21.11
C ARG A 36 19.01 -4.66 -21.90
N SER A 37 18.33 -5.69 -21.38
CA SER A 37 18.26 -7.03 -22.00
C SER A 37 17.13 -7.20 -23.02
N GLY A 38 16.27 -6.19 -23.23
CA GLY A 38 15.05 -6.31 -24.01
C GLY A 38 15.09 -5.73 -25.43
N ASP A 39 16.19 -5.14 -25.86
CA ASP A 39 16.24 -4.37 -27.11
C ASP A 39 17.35 -4.92 -27.99
N LEU A 40 17.05 -5.90 -28.86
CA LEU A 40 17.83 -6.29 -30.05
C LEU A 40 17.24 -7.52 -30.79
N VAL A 41 15.99 -7.44 -31.28
CA VAL A 41 15.47 -8.25 -32.42
C VAL A 41 14.30 -7.44 -32.98
N GLY A 42 14.32 -6.79 -34.16
CA GLY A 42 14.75 -7.30 -35.45
C GLY A 42 13.54 -7.83 -36.23
N GLY A 43 12.80 -6.96 -36.94
CA GLY A 43 11.77 -7.44 -37.88
C GLY A 43 10.77 -6.39 -38.39
N ARG A 44 11.10 -5.73 -39.51
CA ARG A 44 10.08 -5.19 -40.44
C ARG A 44 9.73 -6.30 -41.44
N PRO A 45 8.47 -6.38 -41.90
CA PRO A 45 8.22 -5.89 -43.26
C PRO A 45 6.89 -5.15 -43.45
N ARG A 46 6.89 -4.27 -44.45
CA ARG A 46 5.73 -3.58 -45.05
C ARG A 46 4.88 -4.56 -45.87
N ALA A 47 3.56 -4.36 -45.85
CA ALA A 47 2.73 -4.55 -47.04
C ALA A 47 1.51 -3.62 -47.02
N THR A 48 1.17 -3.16 -48.22
CA THR A 48 0.21 -2.13 -48.60
C THR A 48 -1.25 -2.62 -48.56
N SER A 49 -2.18 -1.69 -48.34
CA SER A 49 -3.64 -1.85 -48.27
C SER A 49 -4.29 -2.46 -49.54
N PRO A 50 -5.56 -2.91 -49.43
CA PRO A 50 -6.60 -2.05 -49.98
C PRO A 50 -7.89 -1.93 -49.14
N ARG A 51 -8.54 -0.79 -49.40
CA ARG A 51 -9.87 -0.34 -48.99
C ARG A 51 -10.97 -1.27 -49.50
N ALA A 52 -11.89 -1.67 -48.61
CA ALA A 52 -13.18 -2.26 -48.97
C ALA A 52 -14.29 -1.71 -48.07
N ALA A 53 -15.47 -1.57 -48.67
CA ALA A 53 -16.54 -0.67 -48.29
C ALA A 53 -17.52 -1.24 -47.25
N ALA A 54 -18.33 -0.31 -46.75
CA ALA A 54 -19.48 -0.45 -45.85
C ALA A 54 -20.24 -1.78 -45.85
N THR A 55 -20.55 -2.27 -44.65
CA THR A 55 -21.88 -2.77 -44.28
C THR A 55 -22.03 -2.59 -42.77
N ARG A 56 -22.91 -1.69 -42.35
CA ARG A 56 -23.39 -1.56 -40.97
C ARG A 56 -24.56 -2.52 -40.78
N PRO A 57 -24.50 -3.49 -39.86
CA PRO A 57 -25.70 -3.94 -39.17
C PRO A 57 -25.87 -3.10 -37.90
N SER A 58 -26.96 -2.33 -37.86
CA SER A 58 -27.52 -1.80 -36.62
C SER A 58 -27.87 -2.97 -35.70
N ALA A 59 -26.99 -3.29 -34.75
CA ALA A 59 -27.34 -4.09 -33.60
C ALA A 59 -27.71 -3.14 -32.47
N VAL A 60 -29.00 -3.03 -32.21
CA VAL A 60 -29.58 -2.38 -31.04
C VAL A 60 -29.13 -3.20 -29.82
N ALA A 61 -28.03 -2.79 -29.20
CA ALA A 61 -27.46 -3.49 -28.06
C ALA A 61 -28.12 -2.99 -26.76
N SER A 62 -29.17 -3.70 -26.35
CA SER A 62 -29.56 -3.80 -24.95
C SER A 62 -28.41 -4.47 -24.18
N GLY A 63 -27.47 -3.68 -23.65
CA GLY A 63 -26.20 -4.22 -23.17
C GLY A 63 -25.55 -3.39 -22.07
N THR A 64 -26.21 -3.26 -20.91
CA THR A 64 -25.61 -2.62 -19.72
C THR A 64 -25.40 -3.56 -18.53
N LEU A 65 -25.86 -4.82 -18.60
CA LEU A 65 -25.75 -5.78 -17.48
C LEU A 65 -24.68 -6.86 -17.72
N ALA A 66 -24.34 -7.19 -18.97
CA ALA A 66 -23.43 -8.29 -19.29
C ALA A 66 -21.94 -7.96 -19.03
N SER A 67 -21.52 -6.70 -19.23
CA SER A 67 -20.11 -6.29 -19.04
C SER A 67 -19.72 -6.00 -17.58
N ALA A 68 -20.68 -5.79 -16.68
CA ALA A 68 -20.40 -5.51 -15.27
C ALA A 68 -20.01 -6.78 -14.48
N ARG A 69 -20.63 -7.92 -14.80
CA ARG A 69 -20.38 -9.21 -14.14
C ARG A 69 -18.94 -9.73 -14.27
N PRO A 70 -18.28 -9.71 -15.44
CA PRO A 70 -16.90 -10.19 -15.55
C PRO A 70 -15.90 -9.31 -14.78
N ARG A 71 -16.14 -7.99 -14.70
CA ARG A 71 -15.25 -7.06 -13.98
C ARG A 71 -15.36 -7.21 -12.46
N ALA A 72 -16.56 -7.43 -11.93
CA ALA A 72 -16.76 -7.70 -10.50
C ALA A 72 -16.10 -9.02 -10.08
N ALA A 73 -16.24 -10.07 -10.89
CA ALA A 73 -15.61 -11.37 -10.63
C ALA A 73 -14.08 -11.28 -10.66
N ALA A 74 -13.50 -10.54 -11.63
CA ALA A 74 -12.06 -10.32 -11.69
C ALA A 74 -11.52 -9.52 -10.49
N ARG A 75 -12.27 -8.51 -10.01
CA ARG A 75 -11.88 -7.73 -8.83
C ARG A 75 -11.89 -8.58 -7.55
N ALA A 76 -12.89 -9.45 -7.40
CA ALA A 76 -12.95 -10.38 -6.27
C ALA A 76 -11.78 -11.38 -6.28
N ALA A 77 -11.36 -11.84 -7.46
CA ALA A 77 -10.22 -12.76 -7.60
C ALA A 77 -8.87 -12.13 -7.24
N ASN A 78 -8.71 -10.81 -7.45
CA ASN A 78 -7.48 -10.08 -7.16
C ASN A 78 -7.55 -9.29 -5.83
N ALA A 79 -8.61 -9.50 -5.05
CA ALA A 79 -8.80 -8.77 -3.81
C ALA A 79 -7.75 -9.18 -2.77
N ASP A 80 -7.24 -8.20 -2.03
CA ASP A 80 -6.38 -8.44 -0.88
C ASP A 80 -7.22 -9.07 0.24
N PRO A 81 -6.95 -10.32 0.65
CA PRO A 81 -7.78 -11.03 1.61
C PRO A 81 -7.70 -10.41 3.01
N THR A 82 -6.55 -9.84 3.37
CA THR A 82 -6.35 -9.21 4.68
C THR A 82 -7.14 -7.91 4.76
N LEU A 83 -7.01 -7.03 3.77
CA LEU A 83 -7.78 -5.78 3.73
C LEU A 83 -9.27 -6.06 3.60
N SER A 84 -9.66 -7.08 2.84
CA SER A 84 -11.07 -7.44 2.69
C SER A 84 -11.71 -7.87 3.99
N ARG A 85 -10.96 -8.60 4.84
CA ARG A 85 -11.42 -8.97 6.18
C ARG A 85 -11.43 -7.78 7.14
N MET A 86 -10.40 -6.93 7.11
CA MET A 86 -10.28 -5.81 8.04
C MET A 86 -11.28 -4.68 7.74
N LEU A 87 -11.53 -4.41 6.46
CA LEU A 87 -12.33 -3.28 5.98
C LEU A 87 -13.72 -3.68 5.50
N HIS A 88 -14.03 -4.99 5.53
CA HIS A 88 -15.28 -5.56 5.04
C HIS A 88 -15.59 -5.18 3.56
N GLU A 89 -14.56 -4.94 2.76
CA GLU A 89 -14.65 -4.50 1.36
C GLU A 89 -13.66 -5.24 0.46
N SER A 90 -14.10 -5.71 -0.70
CA SER A 90 -13.22 -6.33 -1.70
C SER A 90 -12.32 -5.30 -2.40
N ILE A 91 -11.04 -5.24 -2.00
CA ILE A 91 -10.08 -4.26 -2.47
C ILE A 91 -8.98 -4.92 -3.30
N ASP A 92 -8.96 -4.65 -4.60
CA ASP A 92 -7.83 -4.96 -5.47
C ASP A 92 -6.79 -3.83 -5.37
N VAL A 93 -5.83 -4.02 -4.45
CA VAL A 93 -4.77 -3.03 -4.16
C VAL A 93 -3.98 -2.64 -5.40
N GLY A 94 -3.79 -3.58 -6.35
CA GLY A 94 -3.04 -3.32 -7.58
C GLY A 94 -3.70 -2.30 -8.49
N GLN A 95 -5.01 -2.10 -8.36
CA GLN A 95 -5.83 -1.23 -9.20
C GLN A 95 -6.34 0.03 -8.50
N VAL A 96 -5.98 0.26 -7.23
CA VAL A 96 -6.43 1.45 -6.47
C VAL A 96 -5.81 2.72 -7.07
N PRO A 97 -6.59 3.71 -7.55
CA PRO A 97 -6.02 4.94 -8.10
C PRO A 97 -5.35 5.77 -7.01
N ALA A 98 -4.39 6.63 -7.39
CA ALA A 98 -3.63 7.45 -6.45
C ALA A 98 -4.53 8.24 -5.48
N SER A 99 -5.58 8.87 -6.01
CA SER A 99 -6.53 9.68 -5.23
C SER A 99 -7.31 8.92 -4.15
N GLN A 100 -7.38 7.59 -4.22
CA GLN A 100 -8.06 6.76 -3.23
C GLN A 100 -7.11 6.18 -2.18
N LEU A 101 -5.79 6.22 -2.40
CA LEU A 101 -4.85 5.66 -1.45
C LEU A 101 -4.89 6.33 -0.07
N PRO A 102 -4.91 7.68 0.06
CA PRO A 102 -4.92 8.31 1.37
C PRO A 102 -6.09 7.87 2.25
N ASP A 103 -7.31 7.82 1.68
CA ASP A 103 -8.50 7.29 2.35
C ASP A 103 -8.33 5.82 2.76
N LEU A 104 -7.77 5.00 1.86
CA LEU A 104 -7.53 3.58 2.15
C LEU A 104 -6.51 3.38 3.29
N TYR A 105 -5.47 4.22 3.38
CA TYR A 105 -4.55 4.22 4.52
C TYR A 105 -5.26 4.64 5.81
N ALA A 106 -6.07 5.69 5.77
CA ALA A 106 -6.83 6.16 6.92
C ALA A 106 -7.74 5.05 7.49
N ARG A 107 -8.54 4.42 6.62
CA ARG A 107 -9.42 3.30 7.00
C ARG A 107 -8.65 2.07 7.50
N PHE A 108 -7.50 1.77 6.90
CA PHE A 108 -6.62 0.69 7.38
C PHE A 108 -6.12 0.93 8.81
N VAL A 109 -5.69 2.15 9.11
CA VAL A 109 -5.20 2.52 10.45
C VAL A 109 -6.34 2.57 11.46
N GLU A 110 -7.50 3.10 11.07
CA GLU A 110 -8.71 3.09 11.90
C GLU A 110 -9.13 1.65 12.26
N ALA A 111 -9.25 0.76 11.26
CA ALA A 111 -9.54 -0.64 11.49
C ALA A 111 -8.49 -1.34 12.39
N THR A 112 -7.22 -0.96 12.24
CA THR A 112 -6.15 -1.42 13.14
C THR A 112 -6.41 -0.95 14.57
N HIS A 113 -6.79 0.32 14.77
CA HIS A 113 -7.09 0.81 16.11
C HIS A 113 -8.19 0.02 16.80
N ASP A 114 -9.27 -0.23 16.07
CA ASP A 114 -10.46 -0.91 16.60
C ASP A 114 -10.17 -2.36 16.96
N GLN A 115 -9.42 -3.07 16.10
CA GLN A 115 -9.30 -4.53 16.20
C GLN A 115 -8.01 -4.99 16.92
N ARG A 116 -6.97 -4.14 17.03
CA ARG A 116 -5.64 -4.57 17.52
C ARG A 116 -5.61 -5.23 18.90
N ARG A 117 -6.58 -4.93 19.77
CA ARG A 117 -6.61 -5.45 21.16
C ARG A 117 -6.90 -6.95 21.21
N GLN A 118 -7.59 -7.48 20.20
CA GLN A 118 -7.96 -8.89 20.08
C GLN A 118 -7.08 -9.66 19.08
N TRP A 119 -6.14 -8.98 18.43
CA TRP A 119 -5.29 -9.57 17.41
C TRP A 119 -4.23 -10.51 17.99
N SER A 120 -4.13 -11.68 17.37
CA SER A 120 -3.01 -12.60 17.57
C SER A 120 -1.73 -12.07 16.88
N ALA A 121 -0.59 -12.70 17.16
CA ALA A 121 0.66 -12.40 16.44
C ALA A 121 0.52 -12.62 14.92
N ARG A 122 -0.30 -13.60 14.52
CA ARG A 122 -0.59 -13.85 13.11
C ARG A 122 -1.37 -12.70 12.47
N ASP A 123 -2.37 -12.15 13.16
CA ASP A 123 -3.15 -11.02 12.64
C ASP A 123 -2.26 -9.79 12.43
N TRP A 124 -1.33 -9.53 13.37
CA TRP A 124 -0.33 -8.47 13.21
C TRP A 124 0.57 -8.69 11.99
N ALA A 125 1.07 -9.91 11.79
CA ALA A 125 1.90 -10.23 10.62
C ALA A 125 1.12 -10.06 9.31
N GLU A 126 -0.14 -10.51 9.26
CA GLU A 126 -1.01 -10.34 8.11
C GLU A 126 -1.27 -8.86 7.81
N ALA A 127 -1.58 -8.05 8.82
CA ALA A 127 -1.76 -6.60 8.68
C ALA A 127 -0.47 -5.90 8.20
N SER A 128 0.70 -6.30 8.72
CA SER A 128 2.01 -5.79 8.28
C SER A 128 2.28 -6.12 6.81
N ALA A 129 1.89 -7.32 6.36
CA ALA A 129 1.98 -7.71 4.96
C ALA A 129 1.01 -6.92 4.07
N ALA A 130 -0.22 -6.64 4.55
CA ALA A 130 -1.18 -5.78 3.86
C ALA A 130 -0.66 -4.34 3.70
N LEU A 131 -0.09 -3.78 4.77
CA LEU A 131 0.60 -2.48 4.70
C LEU A 131 1.75 -2.51 3.67
N GLY A 132 2.51 -3.61 3.61
CA GLY A 132 3.54 -3.79 2.58
C GLY A 132 3.01 -3.70 1.15
N ARG A 133 1.85 -4.30 0.88
CA ARG A 133 1.18 -4.24 -0.44
C ARG A 133 0.62 -2.84 -0.73
N LEU A 134 0.01 -2.18 0.25
CA LEU A 134 -0.40 -0.77 0.15
C LEU A 134 0.78 0.14 -0.16
N ASN A 135 1.92 -0.09 0.49
CA ASN A 135 3.15 0.68 0.25
C ASN A 135 3.65 0.46 -1.17
N ALA A 136 3.68 -0.78 -1.66
CA ALA A 136 4.08 -1.06 -3.03
C ALA A 136 3.18 -0.33 -4.05
N ARG A 137 1.86 -0.31 -3.84
CA ARG A 137 0.94 0.45 -4.68
C ARG A 137 1.20 1.95 -4.59
N TYR A 138 1.37 2.48 -3.38
CA TYR A 138 1.69 3.89 -3.17
C TYR A 138 2.96 4.30 -3.90
N GLU A 139 4.04 3.54 -3.81
CA GLU A 139 5.29 3.87 -4.49
C GLU A 139 5.12 3.93 -6.02
N ALA A 140 4.24 3.10 -6.59
CA ALA A 140 3.94 3.11 -8.02
C ALA A 140 3.18 4.38 -8.50
N VAL A 141 2.38 5.03 -7.63
CA VAL A 141 1.50 6.13 -8.03
C VAL A 141 1.70 7.43 -7.23
N ARG A 142 2.64 7.48 -6.28
CA ARG A 142 2.83 8.63 -5.37
C ARG A 142 3.09 9.96 -6.06
N LEU A 143 3.62 9.95 -7.28
CA LEU A 143 3.91 11.19 -8.02
C LEU A 143 2.64 11.90 -8.52
N GLU A 144 1.52 11.19 -8.56
CA GLU A 144 0.20 11.75 -8.88
C GLU A 144 -0.45 12.45 -7.68
N LEU A 145 0.08 12.23 -6.46
CA LEU A 145 -0.46 12.81 -5.23
C LEU A 145 0.14 14.19 -4.93
N PRO A 146 -0.68 15.16 -4.48
CA PRO A 146 -0.15 16.40 -3.94
C PRO A 146 0.69 16.14 -2.69
N LEU A 147 1.56 17.08 -2.33
CA LEU A 147 2.50 16.91 -1.21
C LEU A 147 1.78 16.61 0.12
N ASN A 148 0.65 17.28 0.40
CA ASN A 148 -0.11 17.07 1.62
C ASN A 148 -0.57 15.61 1.77
N GLU A 149 -1.14 15.04 0.71
CA GLU A 149 -1.60 13.64 0.74
C GLU A 149 -0.45 12.64 0.91
N ARG A 150 0.72 12.94 0.31
CA ARG A 150 1.92 12.13 0.54
C ARG A 150 2.36 12.17 2.01
N LEU A 151 2.25 13.33 2.67
CA LEU A 151 2.56 13.47 4.09
C LEU A 151 1.53 12.71 4.95
N ASN A 152 0.23 12.78 4.62
CA ASN A 152 -0.81 12.02 5.32
C ASN A 152 -0.53 10.51 5.28
N VAL A 153 -0.23 9.98 4.10
CA VAL A 153 0.16 8.56 3.94
C VAL A 153 1.37 8.20 4.80
N ARG A 154 2.41 9.06 4.85
CA ARG A 154 3.59 8.82 5.70
C ARG A 154 3.23 8.82 7.19
N SER A 155 2.33 9.70 7.62
CA SER A 155 1.83 9.71 9.00
C SER A 155 1.10 8.41 9.34
N TYR A 156 0.19 7.93 8.48
CA TYR A 156 -0.51 6.65 8.69
C TYR A 156 0.45 5.45 8.73
N GLN A 157 1.47 5.43 7.88
CA GLN A 157 2.53 4.41 7.92
C GLN A 157 3.27 4.42 9.27
N GLY A 158 3.64 5.60 9.77
CA GLY A 158 4.31 5.75 11.05
C GLY A 158 3.42 5.33 12.24
N GLU A 159 2.14 5.66 12.18
CA GLU A 159 1.16 5.29 13.20
C GLU A 159 1.02 3.77 13.34
N PHE A 160 0.85 3.05 12.23
CA PHE A 160 0.79 1.59 12.26
C PHE A 160 2.07 0.98 12.86
N ARG A 161 3.25 1.47 12.45
CA ARG A 161 4.54 0.98 12.97
C ARG A 161 4.71 1.24 14.46
N THR A 162 4.17 2.35 14.95
CA THR A 162 4.16 2.66 16.39
C THR A 162 3.28 1.66 17.15
N LEU A 163 2.09 1.34 16.63
CA LEU A 163 1.20 0.34 17.22
C LEU A 163 1.83 -1.07 17.23
N GLU A 164 2.46 -1.48 16.13
CA GLU A 164 3.16 -2.75 15.99
C GLU A 164 4.35 -2.85 16.98
N ALA A 165 5.15 -1.79 17.10
CA ALA A 165 6.25 -1.74 18.06
C ALA A 165 5.77 -1.80 19.52
N ALA A 166 4.67 -1.12 19.85
CA ALA A 166 4.05 -1.19 21.17
C ALA A 166 3.59 -2.61 21.51
N ARG A 167 2.98 -3.32 20.54
CA ARG A 167 2.59 -4.73 20.70
C ARG A 167 3.82 -5.61 20.94
N ALA A 168 4.85 -5.48 20.12
CA ALA A 168 6.07 -6.27 20.23
C ALA A 168 6.78 -6.05 21.57
N THR A 169 6.78 -4.81 22.08
CA THR A 169 7.33 -4.50 23.41
C THR A 169 6.52 -5.18 24.50
N LYS A 170 5.18 -5.13 24.43
CA LYS A 170 4.30 -5.84 25.37
C LYS A 170 4.55 -7.35 25.38
N ASP A 171 4.75 -7.97 24.21
CA ASP A 171 5.03 -9.40 24.12
C ASP A 171 6.36 -9.82 24.75
N ARG A 172 7.36 -8.93 24.78
CA ARG A 172 8.66 -9.24 25.40
C ARG A 172 8.64 -9.14 26.93
N LEU A 173 7.66 -8.43 27.49
CA LEU A 173 7.55 -8.19 28.93
C LEU A 173 6.64 -9.21 29.64
N ASN A 174 5.83 -9.95 28.89
CA ASN A 174 4.99 -11.03 29.41
C ASN A 174 5.66 -12.38 29.16
#